data_AF-A0A5A7NUQ0-F1
#
_entry.id   AF-A0A5A7NUQ0-F1
#
_cell.length_a   1.000
_cell.length_b   1.000
_cell.length_c   1.000
_cell.angle_alpha   90.00
_cell.angle_beta   90.00
_cell.angle_gamma   90.00
#
_symmetry.space_group_name_H-M   'P 1'
#
loop_
_entity.id
_entity.type
_entity.pdbx_description
1 polymer ?
#
loop_
_entity_poly.entity_id
_entity_poly.type
_entity_poly.pdbx_seq_one_letter_code
_entity_poly.pdbx_strand_id
1 'polypeptide(L)'
;MWQGSGRELADLVMSPRDKPLVIVSRVPGSGELHLDTARIEEEVGDWADVVLVRNGTPTRELQRHLPENWQVFGNAARVYPRPVDGLAPGPGRYFMARDPREVERRTRELIDEVLALPGPAAAEAGPAQPVAPARVEKAGTVKGFFAEGACAWVELDDGGMAQIAQPDVVPGVRLDWLLSPKQEVQGLFDAERHTLDIAGSVLRPRLLEAYTWGQVVLCLVLTASVDRAVLSPLPGEEIEVLRADVSSNELDGVDSLLAPGQVVAARLVLEAGRRRLRLVDVDDDDPVAPAPVLVRGGLPWLVEGRDLLPPAGEESDAGEEAAVRAPEAAAVPAQGKGTPPAGAAMTGAPVPPPAPAQAADASGGPALPGPAGGPLPPDAAAAGNPASDAKARGGAALTEALLKVAELKARVERAEAAAVVLQDAAARAGQAEAELARERAEAARLRMENLRISEQRNKAQKLARKGAKSAEARPARELFSTGEEALRHEVYLAWVERIPALEKADRPLRQYGVGAGFAKAYFAQPPDIRHKAAKALVDLLTAEPGQAVPRQVHEWRTGRGGHNPPHTRDDGAVGFRMYVEENTPGARRLHFWKLPDGGIELHDVGVHDKDLA
;
A
#
# COMPACT_ATOMS: atom_id res chain seq x y z
N MET A 1 40.12 -9.92 11.35
CA MET A 1 40.12 -9.09 12.57
C MET A 1 41.34 -8.18 12.53
N TRP A 2 41.16 -6.87 12.70
CA TRP A 2 42.17 -5.82 12.62
C TRP A 2 43.27 -6.03 13.66
N GLN A 3 44.53 -6.00 13.21
CA GLN A 3 45.71 -6.22 14.05
C GLN A 3 46.50 -4.93 14.33
N GLY A 4 46.13 -3.82 13.67
CA GLY A 4 46.75 -2.51 13.88
C GLY A 4 46.20 -1.73 15.08
N SER A 5 46.72 -0.54 15.30
CA SER A 5 46.22 0.39 16.33
C SER A 5 44.91 1.05 15.92
N GLY A 6 44.19 1.65 16.87
CA GLY A 6 43.00 2.44 16.55
C GLY A 6 43.31 3.72 15.78
N ARG A 7 44.53 4.25 15.96
CA ARG A 7 45.04 5.41 15.21
C ARG A 7 45.24 5.08 13.73
N GLU A 8 45.86 3.95 13.42
CA GLU A 8 46.04 3.50 12.02
C GLU A 8 44.69 3.29 11.33
N LEU A 9 43.69 2.80 12.07
CA LEU A 9 42.33 2.67 11.55
C LEU A 9 41.64 4.02 11.34
N ALA A 10 41.90 5.01 12.19
CA ALA A 10 41.43 6.38 12.00
C ALA A 10 42.08 7.02 10.78
N ASP A 11 43.39 6.83 10.61
CA ASP A 11 44.14 7.30 9.44
C ASP A 11 43.56 6.67 8.16
N LEU A 12 43.18 5.38 8.19
CA LEU A 12 42.53 4.70 7.07
C LEU A 12 41.15 5.28 6.73
N VAL A 13 40.34 5.62 7.74
CA VAL A 13 39.03 6.28 7.54
C VAL A 13 39.19 7.65 6.87
N MET A 14 40.22 8.40 7.26
CA MET A 14 40.47 9.77 6.80
C MET A 14 41.28 9.84 5.50
N SER A 15 41.92 8.74 5.09
CA SER A 15 42.74 8.68 3.88
C SER A 15 41.90 8.55 2.60
N PRO A 16 42.39 9.06 1.46
CA PRO A 16 41.78 8.80 0.17
C PRO A 16 41.82 7.29 -0.13
N ARG A 17 40.71 6.76 -0.67
CA ARG A 17 40.47 5.33 -0.84
C ARG A 17 39.43 5.09 -1.93
N ASP A 18 39.60 3.99 -2.66
CA ASP A 18 38.81 3.69 -3.85
C ASP A 18 37.45 3.08 -3.51
N LYS A 19 37.34 2.43 -2.34
CA LYS A 19 36.13 1.82 -1.82
C LYS A 19 35.67 2.47 -0.50
N PRO A 20 34.36 2.53 -0.23
CA PRO A 20 33.82 2.70 1.12
C PRO A 20 34.38 1.67 2.11
N LEU A 21 34.34 1.98 3.41
CA LEU A 21 34.94 1.16 4.48
C LEU A 21 33.86 0.92 5.51
N VAL A 22 33.62 -0.35 5.82
CA VAL A 22 32.70 -0.77 6.85
C VAL A 22 33.54 -1.21 8.04
N ILE A 23 33.41 -0.51 9.17
CA ILE A 23 34.06 -0.96 10.40
C ILE A 23 33.00 -1.63 11.27
N VAL A 24 33.23 -2.90 11.60
CA VAL A 24 32.39 -3.67 12.52
C VAL A 24 33.15 -3.89 13.81
N SER A 25 32.66 -3.34 14.91
CA SER A 25 33.20 -3.55 16.25
C SER A 25 32.54 -4.78 16.89
N ARG A 26 33.34 -5.63 17.55
CA ARG A 26 32.84 -6.79 18.31
C ARG A 26 33.35 -6.81 19.75
N VAL A 27 32.43 -7.00 20.70
CA VAL A 27 32.73 -7.31 22.10
C VAL A 27 32.97 -8.82 22.23
N PRO A 28 34.09 -9.26 22.83
CA PRO A 28 34.30 -10.68 23.13
C PRO A 28 33.23 -11.21 24.10
N GLY A 29 32.68 -12.40 23.82
CA GLY A 29 31.70 -13.07 24.69
C GLY A 29 30.23 -12.72 24.43
N SER A 30 29.92 -11.86 23.45
CA SER A 30 28.54 -11.47 23.09
C SER A 30 28.14 -11.93 21.69
N GLY A 31 28.42 -13.19 21.34
CA GLY A 31 28.26 -13.73 19.98
C GLY A 31 26.84 -13.57 19.42
N GLU A 32 25.82 -13.70 20.27
CA GLU A 32 24.40 -13.58 19.89
C GLU A 32 23.98 -12.17 19.43
N LEU A 33 24.82 -11.15 19.68
CA LEU A 33 24.57 -9.76 19.29
C LEU A 33 25.49 -9.30 18.16
N HIS A 34 26.35 -10.18 17.62
CA HIS A 34 27.25 -9.82 16.55
C HIS A 34 26.49 -9.78 15.23
N LEU A 35 26.63 -8.66 14.51
CA LEU A 35 26.22 -8.61 13.10
C LEU A 35 26.97 -9.70 12.31
N ASP A 36 26.28 -10.27 11.33
CA ASP A 36 26.82 -11.37 10.52
C ASP A 36 27.85 -10.83 9.53
N THR A 37 29.11 -10.81 9.97
CA THR A 37 30.22 -10.31 9.15
C THR A 37 30.51 -11.18 7.96
N ALA A 38 30.20 -12.48 8.01
CA ALA A 38 30.45 -13.38 6.88
C ALA A 38 29.53 -13.01 5.73
N ARG A 39 28.25 -12.81 6.05
CA ARG A 39 27.25 -12.32 5.09
C ARG A 39 27.56 -10.91 4.58
N ILE A 40 27.98 -10.00 5.45
CA ILE A 40 28.37 -8.64 5.04
C ILE A 40 29.54 -8.70 4.05
N GLU A 41 30.59 -9.47 4.36
CA GLU A 41 31.76 -9.61 3.48
C GLU A 41 31.40 -10.28 2.15
N GLU A 42 30.53 -11.28 2.15
CA GLU A 42 30.02 -11.96 0.95
C GLU A 42 29.22 -11.01 0.04
N GLU A 43 28.29 -10.22 0.60
CA GLU A 43 27.40 -9.38 -0.20
C GLU A 43 28.02 -8.03 -0.59
N VAL A 44 28.96 -7.49 0.20
CA VAL A 44 29.52 -6.14 -0.05
C VAL A 44 31.02 -6.10 -0.36
N GLY A 45 31.75 -7.21 -0.32
CA GLY A 45 33.22 -7.20 -0.50
C GLY A 45 33.70 -6.61 -1.83
N ASP A 46 32.90 -6.73 -2.88
CA ASP A 46 33.16 -6.09 -4.18
C ASP A 46 32.94 -4.57 -4.16
N TRP A 47 32.10 -4.07 -3.25
CA TRP A 47 31.72 -2.67 -3.12
C TRP A 47 32.41 -1.90 -1.99
N ALA A 48 32.74 -2.53 -0.87
CA ALA A 48 33.34 -1.88 0.29
C ALA A 48 34.35 -2.79 1.00
N ASP A 49 35.38 -2.19 1.60
CA ASP A 49 36.32 -2.90 2.45
C ASP A 49 35.71 -3.11 3.84
N VAL A 50 35.66 -4.36 4.32
CA VAL A 50 35.07 -4.69 5.63
C VAL A 50 36.18 -4.95 6.64
N VAL A 51 36.24 -4.13 7.69
CA VAL A 51 37.22 -4.25 8.78
C VAL A 51 36.53 -4.63 10.08
N LEU A 52 36.86 -5.82 10.57
CA LEU A 52 36.42 -6.28 11.87
C LEU A 52 37.39 -5.85 12.97
N VAL A 53 36.96 -4.99 13.90
CA VAL A 53 37.78 -4.51 15.02
C VAL A 53 37.28 -5.06 16.37
N ARG A 54 38.22 -5.39 17.26
CA ARG A 54 37.88 -5.77 18.63
C ARG A 54 37.52 -4.51 19.44
N ASN A 55 36.37 -4.53 20.10
CA ASN A 55 35.96 -3.45 20.99
C ASN A 55 36.93 -3.34 22.19
N GLY A 56 37.35 -2.13 22.53
CA GLY A 56 38.25 -1.88 23.65
C GLY A 56 39.26 -0.78 23.32
N THR A 57 40.55 -1.02 23.58
CA THR A 57 41.62 -0.07 23.29
C THR A 57 41.59 0.43 21.83
N PRO A 58 41.44 -0.44 20.79
CA PRO A 58 41.43 0.03 19.41
C PRO A 58 40.25 0.95 19.06
N THR A 59 39.04 0.67 19.54
CA THR A 59 37.86 1.53 19.27
C THR A 59 37.91 2.85 20.04
N ARG A 60 38.52 2.87 21.23
CA ARG A 60 38.76 4.10 22.01
C ARG A 60 39.84 4.98 21.39
N GLU A 61 40.90 4.39 20.84
CA GLU A 61 41.92 5.13 20.08
C GLU A 61 41.34 5.68 18.78
N LEU A 62 40.57 4.87 18.03
CA LEU A 62 39.84 5.30 16.85
C LEU A 62 38.97 6.54 17.14
N GLN A 63 38.17 6.50 18.21
CA GLN A 63 37.33 7.62 18.63
C GLN A 63 38.12 8.91 18.92
N ARG A 64 39.33 8.83 19.49
CA ARG A 64 40.14 10.02 19.82
C ARG A 64 40.74 10.70 18.59
N HIS A 65 40.89 9.96 17.50
CA HIS A 65 41.54 10.42 16.28
C HIS A 65 40.55 10.69 15.13
N LEU A 66 39.26 10.44 15.34
CA LEU A 66 38.18 10.80 14.42
C LEU A 66 37.44 12.07 14.88
N PRO A 67 36.77 12.78 13.96
CA PRO A 67 35.85 13.86 14.31
C PRO A 67 34.74 13.42 15.27
N GLU A 68 34.15 14.39 15.97
CA GLU A 68 33.06 14.11 16.91
C GLU A 68 31.88 13.43 16.21
N ASN A 69 31.31 12.41 16.86
CA ASN A 69 30.22 11.58 16.35
C ASN A 69 30.58 10.70 15.16
N TRP A 70 31.86 10.39 14.91
CA TRP A 70 32.27 9.45 13.87
C TRP A 70 32.58 8.05 14.39
N GLN A 71 32.74 7.89 15.70
CA GLN A 71 33.15 6.67 16.36
C GLN A 71 32.23 5.45 16.12
N VAL A 72 32.83 4.26 16.22
CA VAL A 72 32.15 2.95 16.26
C VAL A 72 32.74 2.11 17.39
N PHE A 73 31.88 1.52 18.23
CA PHE A 73 32.29 0.73 19.41
C PHE A 73 31.20 -0.27 19.80
N GLY A 74 31.45 -1.09 20.82
CA GLY A 74 30.52 -2.14 21.25
C GLY A 74 30.38 -3.23 20.19
N ASN A 75 29.15 -3.64 19.89
CA ASN A 75 28.81 -4.59 18.83
C ASN A 75 28.28 -3.88 17.56
N ALA A 76 28.68 -2.62 17.37
CA ALA A 76 28.13 -1.80 16.31
C ALA A 76 28.97 -1.85 15.03
N ALA A 77 28.33 -1.53 13.92
CA ALA A 77 28.96 -1.29 12.64
C ALA A 77 28.65 0.10 12.11
N ARG A 78 29.55 0.60 11.27
CA ARG A 78 29.38 1.88 10.61
C ARG A 78 30.03 1.91 9.24
N VAL A 79 29.35 2.54 8.29
CA VAL A 79 29.85 2.76 6.93
C VAL A 79 30.54 4.13 6.88
N TYR A 80 31.75 4.16 6.38
CA TYR A 80 32.45 5.38 6.02
C TYR A 80 32.44 5.43 4.49
N PRO A 81 31.81 6.43 3.85
CA PRO A 81 31.84 6.53 2.39
C PRO A 81 33.24 6.94 1.90
N ARG A 82 33.51 6.72 0.61
CA ARG A 82 34.76 7.19 0.01
C ARG A 82 34.81 8.74 0.03
N PRO A 83 35.97 9.37 0.28
CA PRO A 83 36.11 10.81 0.11
C PRO A 83 35.89 11.21 -1.36
N VAL A 84 35.11 12.26 -1.60
CA VAL A 84 34.90 12.83 -2.95
C VAL A 84 35.46 14.26 -2.93
N ASP A 85 36.30 14.61 -3.90
CA ASP A 85 36.93 15.94 -4.05
C ASP A 85 37.64 16.48 -2.79
N GLY A 86 38.29 15.60 -2.02
CA GLY A 86 39.06 15.98 -0.83
C GLY A 86 38.21 16.33 0.40
N LEU A 87 36.89 16.23 0.32
CA LEU A 87 35.99 16.27 1.48
C LEU A 87 35.63 14.84 1.89
N ALA A 88 35.97 14.44 3.11
CA ALA A 88 35.49 13.17 3.67
C ALA A 88 34.02 13.34 4.08
N PRO A 89 33.05 12.70 3.41
CA PRO A 89 31.67 12.74 3.86
C PRO A 89 31.57 12.12 5.26
N GLY A 90 30.65 12.64 6.06
CA GLY A 90 30.36 12.08 7.38
C GLY A 90 30.01 10.59 7.32
N PRO A 91 30.26 9.83 8.40
CA PRO A 91 29.93 8.42 8.42
C PRO A 91 28.42 8.23 8.36
N GLY A 92 28.05 7.08 7.82
CA GLY A 92 26.68 6.60 7.76
C GLY A 92 26.06 6.35 9.13
N ARG A 93 24.91 5.66 9.14
CA ARG A 93 24.16 5.38 10.36
C ARG A 93 24.95 4.42 11.27
N TYR A 94 24.62 4.48 12.56
CA TYR A 94 25.21 3.61 13.57
C TYR A 94 24.35 2.36 13.73
N PHE A 95 24.85 1.21 13.31
CA PHE A 95 24.11 -0.06 13.33
C PHE A 95 24.49 -0.88 14.54
N MET A 96 23.55 -1.18 15.42
CA MET A 96 23.79 -2.03 16.58
C MET A 96 22.53 -2.82 16.92
N ALA A 97 22.68 -4.15 17.02
CA ALA A 97 21.63 -5.02 17.54
C ALA A 97 21.62 -4.94 19.07
N ARG A 98 20.45 -4.70 19.66
CA ARG A 98 20.26 -4.70 21.12
C ARG A 98 19.71 -6.03 21.64
N ASP A 99 19.13 -6.82 20.74
CA ASP A 99 18.56 -8.15 20.98
C ASP A 99 18.96 -9.09 19.82
N PRO A 100 19.13 -10.41 20.07
CA PRO A 100 19.52 -11.36 19.02
C PRO A 100 18.56 -11.40 17.81
N ARG A 101 17.27 -11.10 18.00
CA ARG A 101 16.29 -11.07 16.90
C ARG A 101 16.51 -9.91 15.94
N GLU A 102 17.22 -8.85 16.37
CA GLU A 102 17.52 -7.71 15.52
C GLU A 102 18.75 -7.91 14.63
N VAL A 103 19.58 -8.92 14.90
CA VAL A 103 20.87 -9.11 14.23
C VAL A 103 20.70 -9.23 12.72
N GLU A 104 19.75 -10.05 12.26
CA GLU A 104 19.51 -10.24 10.83
C GLU A 104 19.04 -8.94 10.17
N ARG A 105 18.04 -8.27 10.77
CA ARG A 105 17.50 -7.01 10.26
C ARG A 105 18.58 -5.93 10.17
N ARG A 106 19.39 -5.76 11.23
CA ARG A 106 20.48 -4.76 11.27
C ARG A 106 21.62 -5.09 10.31
N THR A 107 21.89 -6.37 10.08
CA THR A 107 22.86 -6.82 9.08
C THR A 107 22.37 -6.44 7.68
N ARG A 108 21.09 -6.69 7.36
CA ARG A 108 20.48 -6.32 6.08
C ARG A 108 20.47 -4.80 5.85
N GLU A 109 20.04 -4.02 6.84
CA GLU A 109 20.04 -2.56 6.72
C GLU A 109 21.44 -1.96 6.52
N LEU A 110 22.48 -2.58 7.10
CA LEU A 110 23.87 -2.18 6.89
C LEU A 110 24.31 -2.50 5.46
N ILE A 111 23.96 -3.69 4.94
CA ILE A 111 24.23 -4.08 3.56
C ILE A 111 23.55 -3.10 2.62
N ASP A 112 22.25 -2.86 2.77
CA ASP A 112 21.48 -1.92 1.95
C ASP A 112 22.09 -0.51 1.93
N GLU A 113 22.61 -0.04 3.07
CA GLU A 113 23.30 1.26 3.16
C GLU A 113 24.62 1.30 2.38
N VAL A 114 25.37 0.20 2.34
CA VAL A 114 26.58 0.09 1.51
C VAL A 114 26.21 -0.01 0.03
N LEU A 115 25.18 -0.80 -0.31
CA LEU A 115 24.71 -0.98 -1.68
C LEU A 115 24.15 0.31 -2.29
N ALA A 116 23.63 1.22 -1.45
CA ALA A 116 23.14 2.53 -1.85
C ALA A 116 24.26 3.53 -2.18
N LEU A 117 25.52 3.24 -1.84
CA LEU A 117 26.65 4.10 -2.19
C LEU A 117 27.06 3.93 -3.67
N PRO A 118 27.63 4.97 -4.30
CA PRO A 118 28.11 4.87 -5.68
C PRO A 118 29.19 3.78 -5.80
N GLY A 119 28.95 2.79 -6.67
CA GLY A 119 29.86 1.65 -6.87
C GLY A 119 31.21 2.04 -7.51
N PRO A 120 32.21 1.15 -7.45
CA PRO A 120 33.58 1.39 -7.94
C PRO A 120 33.64 1.66 -9.47
N ALA A 121 32.72 1.10 -10.25
CA ALA A 121 32.64 1.36 -11.70
C ALA A 121 32.16 2.80 -12.04
N ALA A 122 31.45 3.47 -11.12
CA ALA A 122 31.06 4.87 -11.28
C ALA A 122 32.19 5.85 -10.93
N ALA A 123 33.34 5.36 -10.41
CA ALA A 123 34.48 6.19 -10.02
C ALA A 123 35.53 6.41 -11.13
N GLU A 124 35.55 5.57 -12.17
CA GLU A 124 36.44 5.75 -13.34
C GLU A 124 35.90 6.72 -14.39
N ALA A 125 34.63 7.13 -14.27
CA ALA A 125 34.17 8.35 -14.91
C ALA A 125 34.81 9.53 -14.14
N GLY A 126 35.86 10.13 -14.72
CA GLY A 126 36.55 11.32 -14.18
C GLY A 126 35.57 12.45 -13.82
N PRO A 127 36.03 13.54 -13.17
CA PRO A 127 35.17 14.50 -12.49
C PRO A 127 34.21 15.15 -13.49
N ALA A 128 33.05 14.53 -13.68
CA ALA A 128 31.85 15.26 -13.91
C ALA A 128 31.72 16.10 -12.65
N GLN A 129 31.94 17.41 -12.80
CA GLN A 129 31.34 18.37 -11.89
C GLN A 129 29.95 17.83 -11.53
N PRO A 130 29.53 17.83 -10.26
CA PRO A 130 28.13 17.63 -9.95
C PRO A 130 27.39 18.87 -10.47
N VAL A 131 27.26 18.97 -11.79
CA VAL A 131 26.03 19.41 -12.39
C VAL A 131 25.09 18.33 -11.94
N ALA A 132 24.38 18.57 -10.83
CA ALA A 132 23.14 17.86 -10.57
C ALA A 132 22.46 17.75 -11.94
N PRO A 133 22.13 16.54 -12.44
CA PRO A 133 21.44 16.45 -13.72
C PRO A 133 20.30 17.44 -13.62
N ALA A 134 20.24 18.40 -14.54
CA ALA A 134 19.35 19.54 -14.42
C ALA A 134 17.96 18.98 -14.15
N ARG A 135 17.55 18.98 -12.87
CA ARG A 135 16.29 18.42 -12.45
C ARG A 135 15.29 19.46 -12.87
N VAL A 136 14.76 19.26 -14.07
CA VAL A 136 13.86 20.23 -14.67
C VAL A 136 12.50 19.95 -14.08
N GLU A 137 11.83 21.00 -13.61
CA GLU A 137 10.42 20.90 -13.30
C GLU A 137 9.67 20.53 -14.58
N LYS A 138 9.00 19.38 -14.55
CA LYS A 138 8.11 18.95 -15.63
C LYS A 138 6.76 18.58 -15.07
N ALA A 139 5.73 18.84 -15.86
CA ALA A 139 4.42 18.26 -15.65
C ALA A 139 4.26 17.01 -16.52
N GLY A 140 3.36 16.14 -16.09
CA GLY A 140 2.95 14.99 -16.86
C GLY A 140 1.65 14.40 -16.34
N THR A 141 1.09 13.48 -17.11
CA THR A 141 -0.17 12.81 -16.84
C THR A 141 0.06 11.36 -16.46
N VAL A 142 -0.48 10.94 -15.31
CA VAL A 142 -0.44 9.53 -14.86
C VAL A 142 -1.24 8.66 -15.83
N LYS A 143 -0.62 7.66 -16.45
CA LYS A 143 -1.30 6.74 -17.37
C LYS A 143 -1.73 5.43 -16.71
N GLY A 144 -1.09 5.07 -15.61
CA GLY A 144 -1.46 3.90 -14.82
C GLY A 144 -0.38 3.51 -13.82
N PHE A 145 -0.48 2.28 -13.32
CA PHE A 145 0.35 1.77 -12.23
C PHE A 145 0.86 0.36 -12.52
N PHE A 146 2.02 0.01 -11.97
CA PHE A 146 2.62 -1.31 -12.03
C PHE A 146 3.22 -1.68 -10.68
N ALA A 147 3.79 -2.89 -10.58
CA ALA A 147 4.31 -3.45 -9.32
C ALA A 147 3.28 -3.35 -8.18
N GLU A 148 2.05 -3.79 -8.44
CA GLU A 148 0.94 -3.76 -7.46
C GLU A 148 0.67 -2.35 -6.90
N GLY A 149 0.82 -1.31 -7.72
CA GLY A 149 0.57 0.07 -7.29
C GLY A 149 1.76 0.74 -6.61
N ALA A 150 2.91 0.08 -6.50
CA ALA A 150 4.14 0.69 -5.96
C ALA A 150 4.81 1.68 -6.93
N CYS A 151 4.54 1.59 -8.23
CA CYS A 151 5.08 2.51 -9.23
C CYS A 151 3.98 3.04 -10.17
N ALA A 152 4.09 4.31 -10.55
CA ALA A 152 3.22 4.94 -11.55
C ALA A 152 4.04 5.32 -12.79
N TRP A 153 3.45 5.17 -13.97
CA TRP A 153 4.05 5.65 -15.22
C TRP A 153 3.31 6.91 -15.70
N VAL A 154 4.09 7.90 -16.12
CA VAL A 154 3.65 9.26 -16.42
C VAL A 154 4.11 9.61 -17.83
N GLU A 155 3.18 10.08 -18.65
CA GLU A 155 3.50 10.73 -19.93
C GLU A 155 3.73 12.22 -19.64
N LEU A 156 4.95 12.68 -19.85
CA LEU A 156 5.34 14.08 -19.70
C LEU A 156 4.76 14.92 -20.84
N ASP A 157 4.63 16.22 -20.62
CA ASP A 157 4.05 17.14 -21.61
C ASP A 157 4.82 17.21 -22.94
N ASP A 158 6.11 16.85 -22.93
CA ASP A 158 6.96 16.77 -24.12
C ASP A 158 6.85 15.44 -24.87
N GLY A 159 5.92 14.57 -24.45
CA GLY A 159 5.73 13.21 -24.98
C GLY A 159 6.75 12.20 -24.44
N GLY A 160 7.64 12.61 -23.52
CA GLY A 160 8.56 11.72 -22.83
C GLY A 160 7.85 10.83 -21.80
N MET A 161 8.47 9.71 -21.43
CA MET A 161 7.96 8.83 -20.38
C MET A 161 8.80 8.94 -19.12
N ALA A 162 8.13 8.99 -17.98
CA ALA A 162 8.75 8.97 -16.67
C ALA A 162 8.04 8.00 -15.72
N GLN A 163 8.74 7.57 -14.67
CA GLN A 163 8.18 6.76 -13.59
C GLN A 163 8.22 7.50 -12.25
N ILE A 164 7.23 7.25 -11.40
CA ILE A 164 7.19 7.67 -10.00
C ILE A 164 7.24 6.41 -9.16
N ALA A 165 8.16 6.33 -8.19
CA ALA A 165 8.24 5.21 -7.25
C ALA A 165 7.61 5.59 -5.90
N GLN A 166 6.94 4.63 -5.26
CA GLN A 166 6.25 4.81 -3.98
C GLN A 166 7.13 5.44 -2.87
N PRO A 167 8.38 4.98 -2.64
CA PRO A 167 9.21 5.52 -1.56
C PRO A 167 9.47 7.03 -1.69
N ASP A 168 9.38 7.57 -2.91
CA ASP A 168 9.64 8.98 -3.20
C ASP A 168 8.47 9.90 -2.84
N VAL A 169 7.29 9.34 -2.56
CA VAL A 169 6.04 10.11 -2.33
C VAL A 169 5.59 10.02 -0.88
N VAL A 170 5.02 8.87 -0.48
CA VAL A 170 4.62 8.60 0.91
C VAL A 170 5.01 7.16 1.25
N PRO A 171 6.05 6.96 2.08
CA PRO A 171 6.50 5.62 2.46
C PRO A 171 5.35 4.79 3.06
N GLY A 172 5.25 3.53 2.65
CA GLY A 172 4.25 2.59 3.17
C GLY A 172 2.83 2.73 2.57
N VAL A 173 2.56 3.74 1.74
CA VAL A 173 1.25 3.90 1.07
C VAL A 173 1.38 3.72 -0.44
N ARG A 174 0.58 2.85 -1.05
CA ARG A 174 0.66 2.59 -2.50
C ARG A 174 0.31 3.83 -3.32
N LEU A 175 0.93 4.00 -4.49
CA LEU A 175 0.69 5.15 -5.36
C LEU A 175 -0.73 5.15 -5.96
N ASP A 176 -1.31 3.98 -6.21
CA ASP A 176 -2.69 3.86 -6.71
C ASP A 176 -3.76 4.23 -5.67
N TRP A 177 -3.34 4.46 -4.42
CA TRP A 177 -4.20 5.02 -3.36
C TRP A 177 -4.11 6.54 -3.26
N LEU A 178 -3.02 7.12 -3.77
CA LEU A 178 -2.71 8.55 -3.67
C LEU A 178 -3.01 9.30 -4.97
N LEU A 179 -2.78 8.64 -6.10
CA LEU A 179 -2.91 9.19 -7.44
C LEU A 179 -4.05 8.52 -8.19
N SER A 180 -4.67 9.24 -9.13
CA SER A 180 -5.66 8.68 -10.04
C SER A 180 -5.11 8.58 -11.48
N PRO A 181 -5.55 7.58 -12.27
CA PRO A 181 -5.27 7.59 -13.70
C PRO A 181 -5.80 8.88 -14.33
N LYS A 182 -5.02 9.45 -15.25
CA LYS A 182 -5.23 10.75 -15.90
C LYS A 182 -5.03 11.98 -15.02
N GLN A 183 -4.52 11.82 -13.80
CA GLN A 183 -4.14 12.95 -12.97
C GLN A 183 -2.90 13.65 -13.53
N GLU A 184 -2.94 14.98 -13.56
CA GLU A 184 -1.77 15.80 -13.82
C GLU A 184 -0.92 15.91 -12.55
N VAL A 185 0.39 15.66 -12.71
CA VAL A 185 1.38 15.71 -11.64
C VAL A 185 2.54 16.60 -12.07
N GLN A 186 3.13 17.29 -11.10
CA GLN A 186 4.28 18.17 -11.31
C GLN A 186 5.38 17.78 -10.34
N GLY A 187 6.61 17.73 -10.85
CA GLY A 187 7.76 17.29 -10.08
C GLY A 187 9.08 17.55 -10.76
N LEU A 188 10.15 17.17 -10.08
CA LEU A 188 11.51 17.26 -10.56
C LEU A 188 11.84 16.03 -11.41
N PHE A 189 12.05 16.21 -12.71
CA PHE A 189 12.38 15.14 -13.62
C PHE A 189 13.89 14.89 -13.66
N ASP A 190 14.29 13.64 -13.43
CA ASP A 190 15.64 13.13 -13.61
C ASP A 190 15.73 12.37 -14.93
N ALA A 191 16.43 12.95 -15.91
CA ALA A 191 16.55 12.41 -17.25
C ALA A 191 17.40 11.13 -17.32
N GLU A 192 18.34 10.92 -16.40
CA GLU A 192 19.19 9.71 -16.41
C GLU A 192 18.40 8.51 -15.91
N ARG A 193 17.58 8.71 -14.89
CA ARG A 193 16.78 7.65 -14.26
C ARG A 193 15.37 7.51 -14.84
N HIS A 194 14.98 8.45 -15.72
CA HIS A 194 13.60 8.60 -16.19
C HIS A 194 12.59 8.66 -15.04
N THR A 195 12.98 9.25 -13.90
CA THR A 195 12.13 9.35 -12.70
C THR A 195 11.58 10.75 -12.52
N LEU A 196 10.32 10.85 -12.12
CA LEU A 196 9.69 12.12 -11.74
C LEU A 196 9.48 12.14 -10.22
N ASP A 197 10.23 12.99 -9.53
CA ASP A 197 10.10 13.19 -8.08
C ASP A 197 9.00 14.21 -7.79
N ILE A 198 7.88 13.74 -7.24
CA ILE A 198 6.73 14.57 -6.87
C ILE A 198 6.66 14.89 -5.37
N ALA A 199 7.76 14.71 -4.62
CA ALA A 199 7.79 14.98 -3.17
C ALA A 199 7.36 16.41 -2.83
N GLY A 200 7.62 17.38 -3.71
CA GLY A 200 7.16 18.78 -3.57
C GLY A 200 5.64 18.97 -3.61
N SER A 201 4.90 17.99 -4.14
CA SER A 201 3.43 17.95 -4.21
C SER A 201 2.80 17.19 -3.05
N VAL A 202 3.59 16.59 -2.16
CA VAL A 202 3.12 15.83 -1.00
C VAL A 202 2.68 16.77 0.12
N LEU A 203 1.46 16.57 0.59
CA LEU A 203 0.88 17.24 1.75
C LEU A 203 1.12 16.39 2.99
N ARG A 204 1.52 17.03 4.09
CA ARG A 204 1.79 16.38 5.39
C ARG A 204 0.91 17.00 6.48
N PRO A 205 -0.41 16.80 6.42
CA PRO A 205 -1.30 17.34 7.44
C PRO A 205 -1.01 16.71 8.80
N ARG A 206 -1.09 17.51 9.87
CA ARG A 206 -1.07 16.95 11.23
C ARG A 206 -2.44 16.39 11.58
N LEU A 207 -2.48 15.45 12.52
CA LEU A 207 -3.72 14.80 12.94
C LEU A 207 -4.84 15.79 13.32
N LEU A 208 -4.51 16.85 14.07
CA LEU A 208 -5.46 17.87 14.51
C LEU A 208 -5.72 18.99 13.50
N GLU A 209 -4.98 19.01 12.38
CA GLU A 209 -5.31 19.86 11.22
C GLU A 209 -6.32 19.14 10.32
N ALA A 210 -6.24 17.80 10.24
CA ALA A 210 -7.15 16.98 9.47
C ALA A 210 -8.46 16.65 10.21
N TYR A 211 -8.41 16.47 11.54
CA TYR A 211 -9.52 15.96 12.33
C TYR A 211 -9.70 16.68 13.66
N THR A 212 -10.93 16.61 14.18
CA THR A 212 -11.31 17.11 15.50
C THR A 212 -11.65 15.96 16.44
N TRP A 213 -11.44 16.15 17.75
CA TRP A 213 -11.87 15.18 18.77
C TRP A 213 -13.37 14.86 18.69
N GLY A 214 -13.72 13.61 18.91
CA GLY A 214 -15.08 13.08 18.84
C GLY A 214 -15.52 12.61 17.44
N GLN A 215 -14.78 12.98 16.38
CA GLN A 215 -15.07 12.54 15.03
C GLN A 215 -14.75 11.07 14.82
N VAL A 216 -15.56 10.42 13.99
CA VAL A 216 -15.25 9.09 13.45
C VAL A 216 -14.39 9.29 12.21
N VAL A 217 -13.22 8.66 12.18
CA VAL A 217 -12.22 8.78 11.11
C VAL A 217 -11.90 7.41 10.55
N LEU A 218 -11.44 7.36 9.29
CA LEU A 218 -10.90 6.12 8.71
C LEU A 218 -9.47 5.90 9.19
N CYS A 219 -9.18 4.65 9.55
CA CYS A 219 -7.87 4.20 10.00
C CYS A 219 -7.45 2.94 9.23
N LEU A 220 -6.17 2.86 8.87
CA LEU A 220 -5.55 1.64 8.36
C LEU A 220 -5.10 0.78 9.54
N VAL A 221 -5.48 -0.50 9.55
CA VAL A 221 -4.95 -1.48 10.51
C VAL A 221 -3.54 -1.87 10.07
N LEU A 222 -2.52 -1.50 10.84
CA LEU A 222 -1.14 -1.88 10.54
C LEU A 222 -0.83 -3.28 11.06
N THR A 223 -1.22 -3.56 12.30
CA THR A 223 -1.02 -4.86 12.96
C THR A 223 -2.21 -5.16 13.87
N ALA A 224 -2.54 -6.44 14.03
CA ALA A 224 -3.51 -6.90 15.02
C ALA A 224 -2.96 -8.16 15.72
N SER A 225 -3.05 -8.20 17.05
CA SER A 225 -2.77 -9.36 17.89
C SER A 225 -4.00 -9.73 18.72
N VAL A 226 -3.91 -10.75 19.56
CA VAL A 226 -5.01 -11.20 20.41
C VAL A 226 -5.56 -10.09 21.32
N ASP A 227 -4.69 -9.20 21.83
CA ASP A 227 -5.00 -8.21 22.88
C ASP A 227 -5.00 -6.75 22.43
N ARG A 228 -4.33 -6.43 21.31
CA ARG A 228 -4.12 -5.06 20.84
C ARG A 228 -4.06 -4.98 19.32
N ALA A 229 -4.24 -3.79 18.77
CA ALA A 229 -3.96 -3.48 17.38
C ALA A 229 -3.31 -2.09 17.26
N VAL A 230 -2.61 -1.85 16.15
CA VAL A 230 -2.06 -0.54 15.82
C VAL A 230 -2.80 -0.01 14.61
N LEU A 231 -3.42 1.15 14.78
CA LEU A 231 -4.22 1.81 13.77
C LEU A 231 -3.56 3.13 13.35
N SER A 232 -3.66 3.44 12.05
CA SER A 232 -3.08 4.64 11.48
C SER A 232 -4.13 5.52 10.80
N PRO A 233 -4.55 6.64 11.42
CA PRO A 233 -5.47 7.61 10.82
C PRO A 233 -4.80 8.55 9.80
N LEU A 234 -3.46 8.64 9.84
CA LEU A 234 -2.59 9.31 8.87
C LEU A 234 -1.26 8.56 8.78
N PRO A 235 -0.60 8.50 7.61
CA PRO A 235 0.69 7.83 7.50
C PRO A 235 1.72 8.37 8.49
N GLY A 236 2.34 7.46 9.25
CA GLY A 236 3.29 7.79 10.32
C GLY A 236 2.67 8.16 11.67
N GLU A 237 1.36 8.36 11.76
CA GLU A 237 0.64 8.44 13.04
C GLU A 237 0.16 7.04 13.42
N GLU A 238 0.79 6.45 14.43
CA GLU A 238 0.46 5.11 14.95
C GLU A 238 -0.21 5.25 16.31
N ILE A 239 -1.44 4.76 16.43
CA ILE A 239 -2.22 4.78 17.67
C ILE A 239 -2.57 3.33 18.04
N GLU A 240 -2.09 2.92 19.21
CA GLU A 240 -2.40 1.62 19.79
C GLU A 240 -3.83 1.62 20.35
N VAL A 241 -4.58 0.56 20.02
CA VAL A 241 -5.90 0.27 20.57
C VAL A 241 -5.87 -1.05 21.32
N LEU A 242 -6.53 -1.08 22.47
CA LEU A 242 -6.64 -2.29 23.30
C LEU A 242 -7.97 -2.99 23.03
N ARG A 243 -8.11 -4.22 23.53
CA ARG A 243 -9.38 -4.98 23.47
C ARG A 243 -10.61 -4.15 23.85
N ALA A 244 -10.55 -3.43 24.97
CA ALA A 244 -11.65 -2.60 25.47
C ALA A 244 -12.02 -1.43 24.53
N ASP A 245 -11.09 -0.98 23.69
CA ASP A 245 -11.37 0.03 22.67
C ASP A 245 -12.07 -0.56 21.43
N VAL A 246 -11.97 -1.88 21.22
CA VAL A 246 -12.47 -2.59 20.04
C VAL A 246 -13.79 -3.33 20.30
N SER A 247 -13.89 -4.00 21.45
CA SER A 247 -15.02 -4.82 21.86
C SER A 247 -15.35 -4.61 23.34
N SER A 248 -16.64 -4.68 23.67
CA SER A 248 -17.13 -4.73 25.06
C SER A 248 -17.05 -6.13 25.68
N ASN A 249 -16.88 -7.18 24.87
CA ASN A 249 -16.79 -8.56 25.34
C ASN A 249 -15.32 -8.94 25.60
N GLU A 250 -15.01 -9.29 26.85
CA GLU A 250 -13.65 -9.63 27.26
C GLU A 250 -13.12 -10.92 26.61
N LEU A 251 -13.98 -11.79 26.07
CA LEU A 251 -13.58 -13.03 25.41
C LEU A 251 -13.08 -12.83 23.97
N ASP A 252 -13.34 -11.68 23.34
CA ASP A 252 -13.02 -11.46 21.93
C ASP A 252 -11.53 -11.15 21.71
N GLY A 253 -10.87 -11.90 20.83
CA GLY A 253 -9.53 -11.54 20.33
C GLY A 253 -9.59 -10.35 19.37
N VAL A 254 -8.68 -9.38 19.51
CA VAL A 254 -8.66 -8.19 18.62
C VAL A 254 -8.33 -8.59 17.16
N ASP A 255 -7.45 -9.56 16.98
CA ASP A 255 -7.12 -10.22 15.71
C ASP A 255 -8.30 -10.95 15.04
N SER A 256 -9.29 -11.40 15.83
CA SER A 256 -10.52 -11.97 15.28
C SER A 256 -11.46 -10.89 14.71
N LEU A 257 -11.30 -9.63 15.13
CA LEU A 257 -12.16 -8.50 14.79
C LEU A 257 -11.54 -7.50 13.81
N LEU A 258 -10.21 -7.49 13.70
CA LEU A 258 -9.42 -6.59 12.86
C LEU A 258 -8.35 -7.40 12.10
N ALA A 259 -8.14 -7.08 10.83
CA ALA A 259 -7.09 -7.69 10.02
C ALA A 259 -6.06 -6.63 9.56
N PRO A 260 -4.75 -6.93 9.53
CA PRO A 260 -3.77 -6.06 8.91
C PRO A 260 -4.15 -5.69 7.47
N GLY A 261 -3.94 -4.43 7.11
CA GLY A 261 -4.31 -3.83 5.84
C GLY A 261 -5.78 -3.42 5.72
N GLN A 262 -6.64 -3.80 6.67
CA GLN A 262 -8.05 -3.42 6.66
C GLN A 262 -8.23 -1.92 6.91
N VAL A 263 -9.21 -1.30 6.25
CA VAL A 263 -9.63 0.07 6.56
C VAL A 263 -10.87 0.04 7.45
N VAL A 264 -10.78 0.67 8.62
CA VAL A 264 -11.84 0.67 9.64
C VAL A 264 -12.18 2.07 10.11
N ALA A 265 -13.44 2.29 10.48
CA ALA A 265 -13.89 3.53 11.10
C ALA A 265 -13.66 3.46 12.63
N ALA A 266 -13.05 4.50 13.20
CA ALA A 266 -12.79 4.62 14.63
C ALA A 266 -13.01 6.06 15.12
N ARG A 267 -13.53 6.23 16.33
CA ARG A 267 -13.71 7.54 16.96
C ARG A 267 -12.38 8.02 17.55
N LEU A 268 -11.94 9.20 17.13
CA LEU A 268 -10.76 9.86 17.66
C LEU A 268 -11.12 10.60 18.95
N VAL A 269 -10.53 10.22 20.08
CA VAL A 269 -10.83 10.81 21.39
C VAL A 269 -9.56 11.21 22.14
N LEU A 270 -9.71 12.17 23.05
CA LEU A 270 -8.68 12.56 24.00
C LEU A 270 -9.09 12.08 25.39
N GLU A 271 -8.34 11.16 25.97
CA GLU A 271 -8.63 10.58 27.28
C GLU A 271 -7.39 10.63 28.16
N ALA A 272 -7.52 11.23 29.35
CA ALA A 272 -6.41 11.44 30.29
C ALA A 272 -5.17 12.09 29.63
N GLY A 273 -5.40 13.01 28.67
CA GLY A 273 -4.33 13.69 27.91
C GLY A 273 -3.64 12.82 26.87
N ARG A 274 -4.10 11.59 26.63
CA ARG A 274 -3.61 10.68 25.59
C ARG A 274 -4.61 10.56 24.47
N ARG A 275 -4.11 10.48 23.25
CA ARG A 275 -4.92 10.27 22.05
C ARG A 275 -5.30 8.79 21.99
N ARG A 276 -6.56 8.49 21.77
CA ARG A 276 -7.07 7.12 21.60
C ARG A 276 -8.00 7.03 20.39
N LEU A 277 -8.14 5.81 19.89
CA LEU A 277 -9.13 5.44 18.89
C LEU A 277 -10.06 4.41 19.50
N ARG A 278 -11.37 4.61 19.38
CA ARG A 278 -12.39 3.66 19.87
C ARG A 278 -13.25 3.17 18.71
N LEU A 279 -13.49 1.87 18.65
CA LEU A 279 -14.36 1.21 17.67
C LEU A 279 -15.64 0.69 18.34
N VAL A 280 -15.58 0.42 19.65
CA VAL A 280 -16.69 -0.11 20.44
C VAL A 280 -17.94 0.79 20.41
N ASP A 281 -17.76 2.11 20.33
CA ASP A 281 -18.84 3.11 20.38
C ASP A 281 -19.19 3.73 19.01
N VAL A 282 -18.60 3.21 17.92
CA VAL A 282 -18.87 3.64 16.54
C VAL A 282 -19.99 2.81 15.93
N ASP A 283 -21.08 3.47 15.53
CA ASP A 283 -22.19 2.84 14.82
C ASP A 283 -22.03 2.98 13.29
N ASP A 284 -22.72 2.12 12.53
CA ASP A 284 -22.72 2.17 11.05
C ASP A 284 -23.29 3.47 10.47
N ASP A 285 -24.08 4.17 11.28
CA ASP A 285 -24.81 5.38 10.91
C ASP A 285 -24.04 6.65 11.33
N ASP A 286 -22.93 6.50 12.06
CA ASP A 286 -22.13 7.66 12.50
C ASP A 286 -21.46 8.32 11.29
N PRO A 287 -21.48 9.66 11.19
CA PRO A 287 -20.84 10.36 10.09
C PRO A 287 -19.32 10.19 10.15
N VAL A 288 -18.77 9.54 9.13
CA VAL A 288 -17.31 9.33 8.99
C VAL A 288 -16.69 10.54 8.29
N ALA A 289 -15.69 11.14 8.94
CA ALA A 289 -14.90 12.21 8.36
C ALA A 289 -14.05 11.67 7.19
N PRO A 290 -13.97 12.38 6.06
CA PRO A 290 -13.19 11.94 4.91
C PRO A 290 -11.69 11.95 5.25
N ALA A 291 -10.97 10.93 4.78
CA ALA A 291 -9.52 10.89 4.92
C ALA A 291 -8.88 12.01 4.08
N PRO A 292 -7.79 12.64 4.54
CA PRO A 292 -7.17 13.72 3.80
C PRO A 292 -6.48 13.21 2.53
N VAL A 293 -6.36 14.13 1.58
CA VAL A 293 -5.57 13.97 0.38
C VAL A 293 -4.10 14.26 0.71
N LEU A 294 -3.20 13.35 0.38
CA LEU A 294 -1.77 13.47 0.70
C LEU A 294 -0.91 13.93 -0.48
N VAL A 295 -1.47 13.98 -1.69
CA VAL A 295 -0.79 14.54 -2.87
C VAL A 295 -1.75 15.54 -3.50
N ARG A 296 -1.29 16.77 -3.80
CA ARG A 296 -2.16 17.80 -4.41
C ARG A 296 -2.88 17.26 -5.64
N GLY A 297 -4.22 17.43 -5.67
CA GLY A 297 -5.07 16.91 -6.75
C GLY A 297 -5.29 15.40 -6.76
N GLY A 298 -4.76 14.69 -5.76
CA GLY A 298 -4.86 13.25 -5.61
C GLY A 298 -6.12 12.76 -4.91
N LEU A 299 -6.12 11.48 -4.57
CA LEU A 299 -7.22 10.81 -3.90
C LEU A 299 -7.07 10.89 -2.38
N PRO A 300 -8.20 10.78 -1.62
CA PRO A 300 -8.15 10.45 -0.21
C PRO A 300 -7.32 9.18 0.02
N TRP A 301 -6.39 9.23 0.97
CA TRP A 301 -5.47 8.12 1.16
C TRP A 301 -6.17 6.87 1.71
N LEU A 302 -7.29 7.02 2.42
CA LEU A 302 -8.20 5.93 2.81
C LEU A 302 -9.59 6.13 2.23
N VAL A 303 -10.20 5.01 1.83
CA VAL A 303 -11.58 4.91 1.37
C VAL A 303 -12.19 3.67 2.01
N GLU A 304 -13.43 3.78 2.50
CA GLU A 304 -14.14 2.62 3.06
C GLU A 304 -14.28 1.50 2.02
N GLY A 305 -13.98 0.26 2.42
CA GLY A 305 -13.99 -0.90 1.53
C GLY A 305 -12.77 -1.03 0.61
N ARG A 306 -11.79 -0.11 0.70
CA ARG A 306 -10.51 -0.22 -0.02
C ARG A 306 -9.41 -0.69 0.94
N ASP A 307 -9.26 -2.00 1.10
CA ASP A 307 -8.21 -2.58 1.96
C ASP A 307 -6.87 -2.72 1.26
N LEU A 308 -5.80 -2.59 2.03
CA LEU A 308 -4.46 -2.93 1.62
C LEU A 308 -4.29 -4.45 1.72
N LEU A 309 -4.55 -5.14 0.62
CA LEU A 309 -4.33 -6.58 0.55
C LEU A 309 -2.82 -6.87 0.67
N PRO A 310 -2.39 -7.84 1.50
CA PRO A 310 -1.02 -8.31 1.45
C PRO A 310 -0.72 -8.87 0.04
N PRO A 311 0.53 -8.77 -0.43
CA PRO A 311 0.92 -9.35 -1.71
C PRO A 311 0.59 -10.84 -1.71
N ALA A 312 0.14 -11.35 -2.87
CA ALA A 312 -0.24 -12.75 -3.03
C ALA A 312 1.00 -13.64 -2.83
N GLY A 313 1.17 -14.18 -1.62
CA GLY A 313 2.33 -14.99 -1.25
C GLY A 313 2.55 -15.14 0.26
N GLU A 314 1.97 -14.27 1.09
CA GLU A 314 2.02 -14.41 2.55
C GLU A 314 0.64 -14.83 3.06
N GLU A 315 0.31 -16.11 2.84
CA GLU A 315 -0.66 -16.77 3.72
C GLU A 315 -0.02 -16.83 5.10
N SER A 316 -0.47 -15.98 6.01
CA SER A 316 -0.17 -16.15 7.43
C SER A 316 -0.72 -17.51 7.85
N ASP A 317 0.17 -18.38 8.32
CA ASP A 317 -0.04 -19.75 8.83
C ASP A 317 -0.89 -19.79 10.12
N ALA A 318 -1.83 -18.86 10.29
CA ALA A 318 -2.64 -18.66 11.48
C ALA A 318 -4.08 -19.18 11.32
N GLY A 319 -4.40 -19.86 10.21
CA GLY A 319 -5.76 -20.26 9.86
C GLY A 319 -6.14 -21.73 10.08
N GLU A 320 -5.18 -22.65 10.25
CA GLU A 320 -5.49 -24.09 10.18
C GLU A 320 -5.89 -24.76 11.51
N GLU A 321 -5.70 -24.14 12.68
CA GLU A 321 -6.04 -24.79 13.97
C GLU A 321 -7.47 -24.53 14.48
N ALA A 322 -8.25 -23.61 13.88
CA ALA A 322 -9.59 -23.27 14.40
C ALA A 322 -10.76 -24.05 13.75
N ALA A 323 -10.49 -24.90 12.75
CA ALA A 323 -11.54 -25.53 11.94
C ALA A 323 -11.70 -27.04 12.18
N VAL A 324 -11.56 -27.55 13.41
CA VAL A 324 -12.07 -28.89 13.75
C VAL A 324 -12.67 -28.93 15.15
N ARG A 325 -13.89 -28.40 15.29
CA ARG A 325 -14.84 -28.87 16.32
C ARG A 325 -16.27 -28.44 15.95
N ALA A 326 -16.90 -29.23 15.09
CA ALA A 326 -18.35 -29.32 14.98
C ALA A 326 -18.81 -30.70 15.48
N PRO A 327 -19.96 -30.80 16.17
CA PRO A 327 -20.33 -31.98 16.94
C PRO A 327 -20.91 -33.11 16.07
N GLU A 328 -20.73 -34.31 16.61
CA GLU A 328 -21.16 -35.63 16.17
C GLU A 328 -22.69 -35.77 16.09
N ALA A 329 -23.21 -36.30 14.97
CA ALA A 329 -24.44 -37.11 14.96
C ALA A 329 -24.61 -37.96 13.68
N ALA A 330 -24.81 -39.26 13.92
CA ALA A 330 -25.57 -40.25 13.14
C ALA A 330 -24.96 -40.91 11.87
N ALA A 331 -24.56 -42.17 12.07
CA ALA A 331 -24.17 -43.19 11.09
C ALA A 331 -25.37 -43.85 10.39
N VAL A 332 -25.21 -44.31 9.13
CA VAL A 332 -25.36 -45.70 8.59
C VAL A 332 -24.90 -45.78 7.09
N PRO A 333 -24.62 -46.96 6.45
CA PRO A 333 -23.31 -47.18 5.81
C PRO A 333 -23.31 -47.70 4.33
N ALA A 334 -22.11 -47.63 3.73
CA ALA A 334 -21.42 -48.55 2.81
C ALA A 334 -22.03 -49.02 1.47
N GLN A 335 -21.28 -48.77 0.38
CA GLN A 335 -20.84 -49.66 -0.72
C GLN A 335 -20.23 -48.78 -1.84
N GLY A 336 -19.13 -49.04 -2.56
CA GLY A 336 -18.13 -50.10 -2.60
C GLY A 336 -17.23 -49.91 -3.86
N LYS A 337 -15.93 -50.23 -3.70
CA LYS A 337 -14.93 -50.72 -4.70
C LYS A 337 -14.44 -49.83 -5.86
N GLY A 338 -13.10 -49.72 -5.95
CA GLY A 338 -12.37 -49.71 -7.23
C GLY A 338 -11.02 -48.98 -7.24
N THR A 339 -9.93 -49.72 -7.03
CA THR A 339 -8.53 -49.40 -7.46
C THR A 339 -8.06 -50.56 -8.35
N PRO A 340 -6.82 -50.61 -8.93
CA PRO A 340 -5.88 -49.65 -9.57
C PRO A 340 -5.55 -50.21 -11.03
N PRO A 341 -4.36 -50.09 -11.72
CA PRO A 341 -3.03 -49.61 -11.34
C PRO A 341 -2.18 -48.87 -12.40
N ALA A 342 -0.90 -48.71 -12.01
CA ALA A 342 0.19 -47.87 -12.47
C ALA A 342 1.14 -48.47 -13.52
N GLY A 343 2.13 -47.65 -13.93
CA GLY A 343 3.42 -48.01 -14.55
C GLY A 343 3.70 -47.19 -15.82
N ALA A 344 4.88 -46.66 -16.15
CA ALA A 344 6.24 -46.63 -15.58
C ALA A 344 6.99 -45.46 -16.32
N ALA A 345 7.75 -44.60 -15.64
CA ALA A 345 9.23 -44.58 -15.52
C ALA A 345 10.04 -44.05 -16.74
N MET A 346 11.10 -43.30 -16.37
CA MET A 346 12.33 -42.89 -17.10
C MET A 346 12.31 -41.56 -17.88
N THR A 347 13.35 -40.72 -17.97
CA THR A 347 14.61 -40.41 -17.24
C THR A 347 15.21 -39.17 -17.95
N GLY A 348 16.02 -38.35 -17.27
CA GLY A 348 17.14 -37.61 -17.91
C GLY A 348 17.10 -36.08 -17.91
N ALA A 349 17.90 -35.46 -17.03
CA ALA A 349 18.34 -34.06 -17.06
C ALA A 349 19.65 -33.91 -17.89
N PRO A 350 20.41 -32.78 -17.82
CA PRO A 350 20.19 -31.45 -18.42
C PRO A 350 21.37 -31.01 -19.35
N VAL A 351 21.19 -29.96 -20.16
CA VAL A 351 22.31 -29.29 -20.90
C VAL A 351 22.15 -27.76 -20.87
N PRO A 352 23.20 -26.97 -20.52
CA PRO A 352 23.19 -25.49 -20.50
C PRO A 352 24.01 -24.91 -21.70
N PRO A 353 24.25 -23.57 -21.84
CA PRO A 353 23.97 -22.82 -23.08
C PRO A 353 25.23 -22.36 -23.86
N PRO A 354 25.05 -21.65 -24.98
CA PRO A 354 26.02 -20.60 -25.32
C PRO A 354 25.41 -19.28 -25.81
N ALA A 355 26.05 -18.18 -25.42
CA ALA A 355 26.14 -16.90 -26.12
C ALA A 355 27.49 -16.25 -25.71
N PRO A 356 28.02 -15.18 -26.35
CA PRO A 356 27.53 -14.45 -27.53
C PRO A 356 28.64 -14.15 -28.58
N ALA A 357 28.25 -13.63 -29.75
CA ALA A 357 29.14 -12.88 -30.63
C ALA A 357 28.45 -11.58 -31.08
N GLN A 358 29.10 -10.46 -30.79
CA GLN A 358 28.74 -9.09 -31.10
C GLN A 358 29.02 -8.78 -32.59
N ALA A 359 28.07 -8.13 -33.26
CA ALA A 359 28.12 -6.74 -33.76
C ALA A 359 29.19 -6.42 -34.81
N ALA A 360 28.74 -6.06 -36.01
CA ALA A 360 29.43 -5.10 -36.86
C ALA A 360 28.42 -4.37 -37.76
N ASP A 361 28.46 -3.05 -37.64
CA ASP A 361 27.62 -2.06 -38.26
C ASP A 361 27.65 -2.03 -39.78
N ALA A 362 26.49 -1.64 -40.32
CA ALA A 362 26.29 -1.19 -41.68
C ALA A 362 26.77 0.25 -41.86
N SER A 363 27.49 0.54 -42.94
CA SER A 363 27.64 1.89 -43.49
C SER A 363 28.11 1.85 -44.94
N GLY A 364 27.41 2.60 -45.81
CA GLY A 364 28.00 3.24 -46.99
C GLY A 364 27.83 2.55 -48.34
N GLY A 365 26.75 2.91 -49.05
CA GLY A 365 26.66 2.76 -50.50
C GLY A 365 27.53 3.79 -51.27
N PRO A 366 27.71 3.62 -52.59
CA PRO A 366 28.90 4.05 -53.33
C PRO A 366 28.75 5.41 -54.03
N ALA A 367 29.88 6.11 -54.23
CA ALA A 367 29.97 7.25 -55.12
C ALA A 367 31.20 7.15 -56.06
N LEU A 368 30.92 7.47 -57.32
CA LEU A 368 31.76 7.43 -58.53
C LEU A 368 33.06 8.25 -58.44
N PRO A 369 34.01 8.02 -59.37
CA PRO A 369 34.70 9.15 -59.97
C PRO A 369 34.86 9.07 -61.50
N GLY A 370 34.94 10.24 -62.12
CA GLY A 370 35.68 10.54 -63.35
C GLY A 370 36.09 12.02 -63.30
N PRO A 371 36.80 12.61 -64.30
CA PRO A 371 37.64 12.03 -65.36
C PRO A 371 38.99 12.82 -65.55
N ALA A 372 39.67 12.58 -66.70
CA ALA A 372 40.80 13.30 -67.34
C ALA A 372 42.24 12.82 -67.01
N GLY A 373 43.20 12.66 -67.94
CA GLY A 373 43.29 12.93 -69.40
C GLY A 373 44.52 12.24 -70.03
N GLY A 374 44.59 12.19 -71.39
CA GLY A 374 45.71 11.62 -72.20
C GLY A 374 46.91 12.56 -72.39
N PRO A 375 47.98 12.25 -73.20
CA PRO A 375 47.89 11.72 -74.59
C PRO A 375 49.03 10.75 -75.15
N LEU A 376 48.66 9.93 -76.18
CA LEU A 376 49.27 9.48 -77.50
C LEU A 376 50.83 9.33 -77.77
N PRO A 377 51.31 8.68 -78.90
CA PRO A 377 51.51 7.23 -79.22
C PRO A 377 52.96 6.94 -79.79
N PRO A 378 53.36 5.83 -80.50
CA PRO A 378 52.88 5.41 -81.85
C PRO A 378 52.86 3.87 -82.20
N ASP A 379 52.16 3.58 -83.31
CA ASP A 379 52.28 2.51 -84.34
C ASP A 379 52.65 1.05 -84.02
N ALA A 380 51.79 0.11 -84.45
CA ALA A 380 52.05 -0.76 -85.61
C ALA A 380 50.88 -1.73 -85.87
N ALA A 381 50.55 -1.88 -87.15
CA ALA A 381 49.49 -2.73 -87.69
C ALA A 381 49.75 -4.24 -87.55
N ALA A 382 48.69 -5.02 -87.33
CA ALA A 382 48.49 -6.32 -87.98
C ALA A 382 47.04 -6.79 -87.80
N ALA A 383 46.33 -6.96 -88.92
CA ALA A 383 44.99 -7.52 -88.98
C ALA A 383 44.99 -9.01 -88.59
N GLY A 384 44.20 -9.35 -87.57
CA GLY A 384 43.87 -10.72 -87.16
C GLY A 384 42.36 -10.96 -87.27
N ASN A 385 41.99 -12.14 -87.76
CA ASN A 385 40.64 -12.58 -88.14
C ASN A 385 39.48 -12.25 -87.15
N PRO A 386 38.32 -11.75 -87.61
CA PRO A 386 37.16 -11.42 -86.76
C PRO A 386 36.29 -12.62 -86.32
N ALA A 387 36.62 -13.85 -86.73
CA ALA A 387 35.78 -15.03 -86.49
C ALA A 387 36.13 -15.83 -85.21
N SER A 388 37.32 -15.65 -84.63
CA SER A 388 37.75 -16.34 -83.39
C SER A 388 37.42 -15.56 -82.11
N ASP A 389 37.27 -14.24 -82.19
CA ASP A 389 36.99 -13.37 -81.03
C ASP A 389 35.51 -13.36 -80.62
N ALA A 390 34.57 -13.56 -81.56
CA ALA A 390 33.15 -13.65 -81.24
C ALA A 390 32.80 -14.94 -80.47
N LYS A 391 33.50 -16.05 -80.76
CA LYS A 391 33.33 -17.34 -80.07
C LYS A 391 33.95 -17.34 -78.67
N ALA A 392 35.08 -16.63 -78.48
CA ALA A 392 35.72 -16.42 -77.19
C ALA A 392 34.93 -15.46 -76.28
N ARG A 393 34.37 -14.36 -76.83
CA ARG A 393 33.48 -13.43 -76.10
C ARG A 393 32.13 -14.08 -75.73
N GLY A 394 31.57 -14.91 -76.61
CA GLY A 394 30.36 -15.70 -76.30
C GLY A 394 30.57 -16.74 -75.19
N GLY A 395 31.75 -17.37 -75.16
CA GLY A 395 32.14 -18.31 -74.09
C GLY A 395 32.37 -17.60 -72.75
N ALA A 396 33.01 -16.43 -72.74
CA ALA A 396 33.21 -15.62 -71.54
C ALA A 396 31.88 -15.10 -70.96
N ALA A 397 30.99 -14.56 -71.81
CA ALA A 397 29.67 -14.08 -71.39
C ALA A 397 28.75 -15.20 -70.88
N LEU A 398 28.84 -16.40 -71.48
CA LEU A 398 28.12 -17.58 -70.99
C LEU A 398 28.67 -18.05 -69.63
N THR A 399 29.99 -17.98 -69.43
CA THR A 399 30.62 -18.35 -68.16
C THR A 399 30.25 -17.38 -67.04
N GLU A 400 30.23 -16.07 -67.34
CA GLU A 400 29.76 -15.02 -66.42
C GLU A 400 28.26 -15.19 -66.08
N ALA A 401 27.42 -15.50 -67.07
CA ALA A 401 26.00 -15.77 -66.84
C ALA A 401 25.78 -17.02 -65.97
N LEU A 402 26.57 -18.09 -66.16
CA LEU A 402 26.51 -19.30 -65.34
C LEU A 402 26.94 -19.05 -63.89
N LEU A 403 27.98 -18.24 -63.66
CA LEU A 403 28.39 -17.80 -62.32
C LEU A 403 27.31 -16.97 -61.64
N LYS A 404 26.66 -16.05 -62.38
CA LYS A 404 25.52 -15.24 -61.89
C LYS A 404 24.34 -16.13 -61.49
N VAL A 405 24.03 -17.14 -62.28
CA VAL A 405 22.97 -18.12 -61.97
C VAL A 405 23.31 -18.94 -60.73
N ALA A 406 24.57 -19.36 -60.56
CA ALA A 406 25.02 -20.06 -59.36
C ALA A 406 24.93 -19.17 -58.11
N GLU A 407 25.31 -17.90 -58.21
CA GLU A 407 25.18 -16.91 -57.14
C GLU A 407 23.72 -16.66 -56.76
N LEU A 408 22.84 -16.47 -57.75
CA LEU A 408 21.41 -16.28 -57.53
C LEU A 408 20.75 -17.51 -56.89
N LYS A 409 21.13 -18.73 -57.32
CA LYS A 409 20.67 -19.97 -56.67
C LYS A 409 21.11 -20.03 -55.21
N ALA A 410 22.39 -19.75 -54.92
CA ALA A 410 22.89 -19.70 -53.55
C ALA A 410 22.24 -18.59 -52.70
N ARG A 411 21.75 -17.52 -53.33
CA ARG A 411 20.98 -16.47 -52.65
C ARG A 411 19.53 -16.90 -52.36
N VAL A 412 18.89 -17.63 -53.27
CA VAL A 412 17.55 -18.20 -53.07
C VAL A 412 17.57 -19.23 -51.94
N GLU A 413 18.51 -20.18 -51.97
CA GLU A 413 18.65 -21.19 -50.91
C GLU A 413 18.87 -20.55 -49.52
N ARG A 414 19.70 -19.49 -49.45
CA ARG A 414 19.88 -18.72 -48.21
C ARG A 414 18.62 -17.98 -47.77
N ALA A 415 17.86 -17.42 -48.71
CA ALA A 415 16.61 -16.74 -48.41
C ALA A 415 15.52 -17.71 -47.94
N GLU A 416 15.45 -18.90 -48.54
CA GLU A 416 14.54 -19.98 -48.13
C GLU A 416 14.90 -20.50 -46.74
N ALA A 417 16.18 -20.74 -46.46
CA ALA A 417 16.64 -21.11 -45.12
C ALA A 417 16.31 -20.02 -44.07
N ALA A 418 16.50 -18.74 -44.41
CA ALA A 418 16.13 -17.63 -43.54
C ALA A 418 14.61 -17.52 -43.32
N ALA A 419 13.79 -17.82 -44.34
CA ALA A 419 12.34 -17.82 -44.23
C ALA A 419 11.83 -18.90 -43.26
N VAL A 420 12.43 -20.10 -43.27
CA VAL A 420 12.11 -21.17 -42.32
C VAL A 420 12.44 -20.73 -40.89
N VAL A 421 13.62 -20.16 -40.65
CA VAL A 421 14.01 -19.64 -39.33
C VAL A 421 13.05 -18.55 -38.84
N LEU A 422 12.61 -17.66 -39.73
CA LEU A 422 11.65 -16.60 -39.39
C LEU A 422 10.26 -17.17 -39.08
N GLN A 423 9.82 -18.19 -39.79
CA GLN A 423 8.56 -18.90 -39.49
C GLN A 423 8.60 -19.58 -38.13
N ASP A 424 9.69 -20.26 -37.79
CA ASP A 424 9.87 -20.88 -36.47
C ASP A 424 9.96 -19.84 -35.34
N ALA A 425 10.60 -18.70 -35.60
CA ALA A 425 10.62 -17.57 -34.66
C ALA A 425 9.21 -16.98 -34.44
N ALA A 426 8.44 -16.80 -35.51
CA ALA A 426 7.06 -16.31 -35.44
C ALA A 426 6.14 -17.30 -34.69
N ALA A 427 6.30 -18.61 -34.91
CA ALA A 427 5.55 -19.63 -34.19
C ALA A 427 5.86 -19.61 -32.68
N ARG A 428 7.14 -19.49 -32.29
CA ARG A 428 7.55 -19.34 -30.89
C ARG A 428 7.03 -18.05 -30.26
N ALA A 429 7.07 -16.94 -31.00
CA ALA A 429 6.51 -15.67 -30.52
C ALA A 429 4.99 -15.79 -30.27
N GLY A 430 4.24 -16.42 -31.18
CA GLY A 430 2.81 -16.65 -30.99
C GLY A 430 2.49 -17.57 -29.80
N GLN A 431 3.33 -18.57 -29.53
CA GLN A 431 3.20 -19.41 -28.33
C GLN A 431 3.44 -18.60 -27.04
N ALA A 432 4.50 -17.79 -27.01
CA ALA A 432 4.80 -16.94 -25.86
C ALA A 432 3.71 -15.88 -25.60
N GLU A 433 3.13 -15.29 -26.65
CA GLU A 433 2.00 -14.37 -26.53
C GLU A 433 0.75 -15.06 -25.95
N ALA A 434 0.48 -16.29 -26.38
CA ALA A 434 -0.64 -17.07 -25.86
C ALA A 434 -0.43 -17.47 -24.39
N GLU A 435 0.79 -17.80 -24.00
CA GLU A 435 1.16 -18.09 -22.60
C GLU A 435 1.00 -16.85 -21.72
N LEU A 436 1.57 -15.72 -22.13
CA LEU A 436 1.43 -14.43 -21.44
C LEU A 436 -0.03 -14.01 -21.30
N ALA A 437 -0.87 -14.26 -22.32
CA ALA A 437 -2.30 -13.99 -22.25
C ALA A 437 -3.01 -14.86 -21.20
N ARG A 438 -2.64 -16.13 -21.06
CA ARG A 438 -3.18 -17.04 -20.03
C ARG A 438 -2.76 -16.61 -18.64
N GLU A 439 -1.49 -16.30 -18.43
CA GLU A 439 -0.96 -15.82 -17.15
C GLU A 439 -1.65 -14.52 -16.72
N ARG A 440 -1.84 -13.58 -17.66
CA ARG A 440 -2.57 -12.33 -17.38
C ARG A 440 -4.02 -12.58 -16.98
N ALA A 441 -4.70 -13.53 -17.62
CA ALA A 441 -6.07 -13.89 -17.29
C ALA A 441 -6.16 -14.58 -15.91
N GLU A 442 -5.23 -15.45 -15.59
CA GLU A 442 -5.13 -16.11 -14.28
C GLU A 442 -4.82 -15.11 -13.17
N ALA A 443 -3.84 -14.22 -13.37
CA ALA A 443 -3.54 -13.14 -12.44
C ALA A 443 -4.74 -12.20 -12.22
N ALA A 444 -5.51 -11.90 -13.26
CA ALA A 444 -6.74 -11.12 -13.13
C ALA A 444 -7.81 -11.86 -12.31
N ARG A 445 -7.96 -13.17 -12.53
CA ARG A 445 -8.89 -14.02 -11.77
C ARG A 445 -8.51 -14.08 -10.29
N LEU A 446 -7.24 -14.37 -9.98
CA LEU A 446 -6.75 -14.45 -8.61
C LEU A 446 -6.91 -13.12 -7.86
N ARG A 447 -6.70 -11.98 -8.55
CA ARG A 447 -6.97 -10.66 -7.96
C ARG A 447 -8.43 -10.47 -7.58
N MET A 448 -9.36 -10.86 -8.46
CA MET A 448 -10.79 -10.77 -8.16
C MET A 448 -11.20 -11.70 -7.02
N GLU A 449 -10.56 -12.86 -6.90
CA GLU A 449 -10.80 -13.81 -5.82
C GLU A 449 -10.28 -13.28 -4.48
N ASN A 450 -9.06 -12.75 -4.42
CA ASN A 450 -8.51 -12.11 -3.23
C ASN A 450 -9.35 -10.93 -2.76
N LEU A 451 -9.85 -10.11 -3.69
CA LEU A 451 -10.75 -9.01 -3.35
C LEU A 451 -12.04 -9.54 -2.69
N ARG A 452 -12.66 -10.56 -3.27
CA ARG A 452 -13.88 -11.17 -2.71
C ARG A 452 -13.64 -11.80 -1.35
N ILE A 453 -12.51 -12.48 -1.15
CA ILE A 453 -12.15 -13.08 0.13
C ILE A 453 -11.98 -11.98 1.18
N SER A 454 -11.30 -10.88 0.86
CA SER A 454 -11.15 -9.76 1.78
C SER A 454 -12.49 -9.09 2.11
N GLU A 455 -13.35 -8.86 1.11
CA GLU A 455 -14.69 -8.33 1.32
C GLU A 455 -15.53 -9.22 2.25
N GLN A 456 -15.49 -10.55 2.04
CA GLN A 456 -16.19 -11.51 2.88
C GLN A 456 -15.65 -11.52 4.31
N ARG A 457 -14.32 -11.52 4.48
CA ARG A 457 -13.65 -11.43 5.78
C ARG A 457 -14.05 -10.15 6.51
N ASN A 458 -14.01 -9.00 5.83
CA ASN A 458 -14.39 -7.71 6.41
C ASN A 458 -15.84 -7.69 6.85
N LYS A 459 -16.74 -8.25 6.03
CA LYS A 459 -18.16 -8.34 6.38
C LYS A 459 -18.36 -9.23 7.60
N ALA A 460 -17.67 -10.37 7.68
CA ALA A 460 -17.70 -11.26 8.84
C ALA A 460 -17.18 -10.57 10.10
N GLN A 461 -16.04 -9.88 10.02
CA GLN A 461 -15.45 -9.12 11.12
C GLN A 461 -16.33 -7.94 11.56
N LYS A 462 -16.97 -7.23 10.61
CA LYS A 462 -17.94 -6.19 10.91
C LYS A 462 -19.16 -6.74 11.67
N LEU A 463 -19.69 -7.88 11.23
CA LEU A 463 -20.78 -8.57 11.92
C LEU A 463 -20.38 -9.07 13.31
N ALA A 464 -19.18 -9.63 13.44
CA ALA A 464 -18.63 -10.07 14.72
C ALA A 464 -18.49 -8.90 15.71
N ARG A 465 -17.94 -7.76 15.26
CA ARG A 465 -17.87 -6.53 16.05
C ARG A 465 -19.25 -6.04 16.48
N LYS A 466 -20.27 -6.13 15.60
CA LYS A 466 -21.65 -5.76 15.96
C LYS A 466 -22.25 -6.71 17.00
N GLY A 467 -22.00 -8.01 16.88
CA GLY A 467 -22.45 -9.02 17.85
C GLY A 467 -21.80 -8.85 19.22
N ALA A 468 -20.50 -8.58 19.23
CA ALA A 468 -19.70 -8.33 20.43
C ALA A 468 -20.22 -7.17 21.29
N LYS A 469 -20.72 -6.10 20.65
CA LYS A 469 -21.35 -4.95 21.33
C LYS A 469 -22.65 -5.30 22.08
N SER A 470 -23.30 -6.41 21.72
CA SER A 470 -24.67 -6.72 22.16
C SER A 470 -24.76 -7.79 23.25
N ALA A 471 -23.64 -8.43 23.63
CA ALA A 471 -23.67 -9.74 24.27
C ALA A 471 -23.97 -9.78 25.80
N GLU A 472 -23.83 -8.69 26.57
CA GLU A 472 -23.75 -8.82 28.04
C GLU A 472 -24.76 -8.05 28.91
N ALA A 473 -25.68 -7.25 28.35
CA ALA A 473 -26.65 -6.54 29.21
C ALA A 473 -27.88 -7.42 29.53
N ARG A 474 -28.12 -7.72 30.82
CA ARG A 474 -29.47 -8.08 31.28
C ARG A 474 -30.43 -6.97 30.79
N PRO A 475 -31.59 -7.31 30.20
CA PRO A 475 -32.46 -6.28 29.64
C PRO A 475 -32.82 -5.29 30.74
N ALA A 476 -32.42 -4.02 30.61
CA ALA A 476 -32.62 -3.02 31.67
C ALA A 476 -34.08 -3.01 32.16
N ARG A 477 -35.03 -3.26 31.25
CA ARG A 477 -36.45 -3.44 31.55
C ARG A 477 -36.75 -4.35 32.75
N GLU A 478 -36.03 -5.44 32.93
CA GLU A 478 -36.25 -6.43 34.00
C GLU A 478 -35.77 -5.95 35.37
N LEU A 479 -34.97 -4.87 35.41
CA LEU A 479 -34.41 -4.30 36.63
C LEU A 479 -35.27 -3.16 37.23
N PHE A 480 -36.31 -2.70 36.52
CA PHE A 480 -37.14 -1.56 36.95
C PHE A 480 -38.63 -1.93 37.09
N SER A 481 -39.30 -1.23 38.00
CA SER A 481 -40.72 -1.46 38.31
C SER A 481 -41.64 -1.04 37.16
N THR A 482 -41.28 0.03 36.45
CA THR A 482 -42.01 0.50 35.26
C THR A 482 -41.12 0.53 34.02
N GLY A 483 -41.76 0.45 32.84
CA GLY A 483 -41.05 0.65 31.58
C GLY A 483 -40.52 2.07 31.42
N GLU A 484 -41.19 3.07 31.98
CA GLU A 484 -40.72 4.45 31.94
C GLU A 484 -39.42 4.63 32.75
N GLU A 485 -39.32 4.06 33.95
CA GLU A 485 -38.10 4.07 34.75
C GLU A 485 -36.93 3.42 34.00
N ALA A 486 -37.16 2.26 33.39
CA ALA A 486 -36.15 1.56 32.60
C ALA A 486 -35.67 2.40 31.40
N LEU A 487 -36.61 3.04 30.69
CA LEU A 487 -36.30 3.93 29.58
C LEU A 487 -35.48 5.14 30.04
N ARG A 488 -35.90 5.81 31.11
CA ARG A 488 -35.18 6.97 31.66
C ARG A 488 -33.77 6.59 32.08
N HIS A 489 -33.58 5.39 32.62
CA HIS A 489 -32.26 4.86 32.92
C HIS A 489 -31.41 4.60 31.66
N GLU A 490 -31.96 3.96 30.62
CA GLU A 490 -31.22 3.74 29.36
C GLU A 490 -30.84 5.07 28.67
N VAL A 491 -31.74 6.06 28.68
CA VAL A 491 -31.45 7.41 28.14
C VAL A 491 -30.37 8.11 28.98
N TYR A 492 -30.43 7.97 30.30
CA TYR A 492 -29.41 8.52 31.20
C TYR A 492 -28.03 7.89 30.93
N LEU A 493 -27.95 6.56 30.79
CA LEU A 493 -26.69 5.88 30.45
C LEU A 493 -26.16 6.33 29.08
N ALA A 494 -27.03 6.44 28.07
CA ALA A 494 -26.64 6.95 26.77
C ALA A 494 -26.10 8.39 26.85
N TRP A 495 -26.67 9.25 27.70
CA TRP A 495 -26.13 10.58 27.96
C TRP A 495 -24.80 10.54 28.71
N VAL A 496 -24.65 9.59 29.65
CA VAL A 496 -23.39 9.36 30.38
C VAL A 496 -22.26 9.02 29.42
N GLU A 497 -22.50 8.07 28.52
CA GLU A 497 -21.53 7.56 27.54
C GLU A 497 -21.20 8.57 26.44
N ARG A 498 -22.21 9.29 25.94
CA ARG A 498 -22.07 10.15 24.75
C ARG A 498 -21.50 11.54 25.04
N ILE A 499 -21.78 12.10 26.22
CA ILE A 499 -21.36 13.47 26.57
C ILE A 499 -20.18 13.41 27.54
N PRO A 500 -18.98 13.88 27.14
CA PRO A 500 -17.81 13.93 28.01
C PRO A 500 -18.10 14.64 29.33
N ALA A 501 -17.47 14.19 30.42
CA ALA A 501 -17.75 14.68 31.77
C ALA A 501 -17.67 16.22 31.90
N LEU A 502 -16.75 16.85 31.18
CA LEU A 502 -16.55 18.30 31.19
C LEU A 502 -17.64 19.07 30.44
N GLU A 503 -18.28 18.46 29.43
CA GLU A 503 -19.32 19.11 28.61
C GLU A 503 -20.73 18.94 29.19
N LYS A 504 -20.90 18.09 30.21
CA LYS A 504 -22.21 17.78 30.81
C LYS A 504 -22.93 18.99 31.39
N ALA A 505 -22.17 19.98 31.88
CA ALA A 505 -22.73 21.21 32.42
C ALA A 505 -23.33 22.09 31.31
N ASP A 506 -22.69 22.14 30.15
CA ASP A 506 -23.13 22.93 29.00
C ASP A 506 -24.20 22.18 28.18
N ARG A 507 -24.21 20.84 28.26
CA ARG A 507 -25.17 19.97 27.55
C ARG A 507 -25.97 19.08 28.52
N PRO A 508 -26.77 19.67 29.43
CA PRO A 508 -27.52 18.92 30.42
C PRO A 508 -28.66 18.15 29.76
N LEU A 509 -28.96 16.96 30.29
CA LEU A 509 -30.14 16.21 29.90
C LEU A 509 -31.39 16.91 30.45
N ARG A 510 -32.20 17.50 29.56
CA ARG A 510 -33.42 18.23 29.93
C ARG A 510 -34.49 17.30 30.50
N GLN A 511 -35.44 17.87 31.25
CA GLN A 511 -36.65 17.15 31.60
C GLN A 511 -37.53 16.93 30.37
N TYR A 512 -38.19 15.77 30.31
CA TYR A 512 -39.07 15.38 29.23
C TYR A 512 -40.20 14.48 29.73
N GLY A 513 -41.35 14.57 29.06
CA GLY A 513 -42.49 13.70 29.25
C GLY A 513 -42.34 12.39 28.46
N VAL A 514 -42.87 11.30 29.00
CA VAL A 514 -42.96 10.01 28.31
C VAL A 514 -44.43 9.68 28.13
N GLY A 515 -44.90 9.66 26.88
CA GLY A 515 -46.27 9.29 26.56
C GLY A 515 -46.55 7.83 26.91
N ALA A 516 -47.81 7.52 27.23
CA ALA A 516 -48.23 6.22 27.78
C ALA A 516 -47.83 4.99 26.92
N GLY A 517 -47.72 5.17 25.61
CA GLY A 517 -47.32 4.11 24.67
C GLY A 517 -45.82 4.01 24.42
N PHE A 518 -45.04 5.04 24.74
CA PHE A 518 -43.68 5.19 24.24
C PHE A 518 -42.73 4.14 24.79
N ALA A 519 -42.71 3.94 26.11
CA ALA A 519 -41.85 2.94 26.73
C ALA A 519 -42.12 1.53 26.18
N LYS A 520 -43.39 1.19 25.94
CA LYS A 520 -43.77 -0.10 25.34
C LYS A 520 -43.25 -0.22 23.92
N ALA A 521 -43.40 0.81 23.09
CA ALA A 521 -42.91 0.82 21.72
C ALA A 521 -41.38 0.74 21.64
N TYR A 522 -40.68 1.44 22.54
CA TYR A 522 -39.23 1.42 22.68
C TYR A 522 -38.72 0.01 23.03
N PHE A 523 -39.27 -0.62 24.06
CA PHE A 523 -38.86 -1.97 24.46
C PHE A 523 -39.29 -3.08 23.50
N ALA A 524 -40.25 -2.81 22.61
CA ALA A 524 -40.58 -3.72 21.51
C ALA A 524 -39.52 -3.71 20.39
N GLN A 525 -38.60 -2.73 20.37
CA GLN A 525 -37.50 -2.71 19.41
C GLN A 525 -36.39 -3.69 19.79
N PRO A 526 -35.66 -4.23 18.79
CA PRO A 526 -34.42 -4.98 19.02
C PRO A 526 -33.39 -4.17 19.82
N PRO A 527 -32.49 -4.81 20.60
CA PRO A 527 -31.52 -4.11 21.44
C PRO A 527 -30.64 -3.09 20.71
N ASP A 528 -30.19 -3.39 19.49
CA ASP A 528 -29.39 -2.46 18.68
C ASP A 528 -30.18 -1.20 18.28
N ILE A 529 -31.45 -1.38 17.92
CA ILE A 529 -32.34 -0.25 17.62
C ILE A 529 -32.66 0.57 18.87
N ARG A 530 -32.81 -0.06 20.04
CA ARG A 530 -33.00 0.66 21.32
C ARG A 530 -31.81 1.54 21.63
N HIS A 531 -30.59 1.02 21.49
CA HIS A 531 -29.38 1.80 21.70
C HIS A 531 -29.31 3.03 20.76
N LYS A 532 -29.61 2.85 19.47
CA LYS A 532 -29.72 3.96 18.50
C LYS A 532 -30.80 4.98 18.86
N ALA A 533 -31.95 4.50 19.36
CA ALA A 533 -33.05 5.34 19.79
C ALA A 533 -32.71 6.14 21.06
N ALA A 534 -32.02 5.53 22.04
CA ALA A 534 -31.52 6.24 23.22
C ALA A 534 -30.54 7.35 22.83
N LYS A 535 -29.61 7.08 21.89
CA LYS A 535 -28.73 8.11 21.31
C LYS A 535 -29.53 9.23 20.61
N ALA A 536 -30.58 8.89 19.86
CA ALA A 536 -31.48 9.87 19.23
C ALA A 536 -32.11 10.79 20.27
N LEU A 537 -32.59 10.21 21.37
CA LEU A 537 -33.18 10.94 22.48
C LEU A 537 -32.17 11.88 23.13
N VAL A 538 -30.92 11.45 23.34
CA VAL A 538 -29.88 12.33 23.88
C VAL A 538 -29.59 13.51 22.94
N ASP A 539 -29.49 13.26 21.63
CA ASP A 539 -29.30 14.31 20.64
C ASP A 539 -30.47 15.32 20.66
N LEU A 540 -31.71 14.83 20.76
CA LEU A 540 -32.91 15.65 20.86
C LEU A 540 -32.96 16.47 22.17
N LEU A 541 -32.65 15.83 23.30
CA LEU A 541 -32.82 16.40 24.64
C LEU A 541 -31.68 17.32 25.06
N THR A 542 -30.55 17.29 24.36
CA THR A 542 -29.40 18.18 24.63
C THR A 542 -29.25 19.33 23.62
N ALA A 543 -30.00 19.32 22.50
CA ALA A 543 -29.89 20.35 21.46
C ALA A 543 -30.48 21.71 21.89
N GLU A 544 -29.72 22.81 21.78
CA GLU A 544 -30.22 24.16 22.08
C GLU A 544 -31.40 24.59 21.17
N PRO A 545 -32.35 25.40 21.69
CA PRO A 545 -33.43 25.94 20.86
C PRO A 545 -32.87 26.70 19.64
N GLY A 546 -33.09 26.19 18.44
CA GLY A 546 -32.62 26.78 17.18
C GLY A 546 -31.28 26.24 16.66
N GLN A 547 -30.59 25.38 17.42
CA GLN A 547 -29.40 24.67 16.96
C GLN A 547 -29.80 23.44 16.12
N ALA A 548 -29.05 23.17 15.06
CA ALA A 548 -29.28 21.99 14.24
C ALA A 548 -29.02 20.72 15.07
N VAL A 549 -30.03 19.88 15.21
CA VAL A 549 -29.88 18.54 15.77
C VAL A 549 -29.05 17.71 14.77
N PRO A 550 -28.07 16.91 15.22
CA PRO A 550 -27.24 16.11 14.32
C PRO A 550 -28.03 15.19 13.38
N ARG A 551 -29.23 14.76 13.80
CA ARG A 551 -30.15 13.95 13.01
C ARG A 551 -31.28 14.79 12.47
N GLN A 552 -31.80 14.45 11.29
CA GLN A 552 -32.81 15.29 10.65
C GLN A 552 -34.15 15.21 11.40
N VAL A 553 -34.60 16.36 11.90
CA VAL A 553 -35.90 16.56 12.55
C VAL A 553 -36.84 17.20 11.54
N HIS A 554 -38.04 16.62 11.39
CA HIS A 554 -39.07 17.08 10.47
C HIS A 554 -40.39 17.21 11.20
N GLU A 555 -41.24 18.16 10.81
CA GLU A 555 -42.64 18.16 11.22
C GLU A 555 -43.31 16.86 10.80
N TRP A 556 -44.03 16.24 11.74
CA TRP A 556 -44.84 15.09 11.46
C TRP A 556 -46.19 15.57 10.94
N ARG A 557 -46.46 15.31 9.66
CA ARG A 557 -47.61 15.85 8.92
C ARG A 557 -48.69 14.81 8.70
N THR A 558 -49.94 15.28 8.60
CA THR A 558 -51.16 14.46 8.40
C THR A 558 -51.23 13.72 7.05
N GLY A 559 -50.25 13.92 6.18
CA GLY A 559 -50.17 13.26 4.88
C GLY A 559 -48.77 13.31 4.29
N ARG A 560 -48.54 12.58 3.19
CA ARG A 560 -47.20 12.34 2.61
C ARG A 560 -46.57 13.56 1.90
N GLY A 561 -47.36 14.58 1.57
CA GLY A 561 -46.91 15.79 0.88
C GLY A 561 -46.36 16.87 1.84
N GLY A 562 -45.36 17.63 1.38
CA GLY A 562 -44.70 18.68 2.18
C GLY A 562 -45.58 19.89 2.55
N HIS A 563 -46.74 20.04 1.90
CA HIS A 563 -47.72 21.10 2.19
C HIS A 563 -48.84 20.68 3.16
N ASN A 564 -48.80 19.43 3.66
CA ASN A 564 -49.79 19.00 4.64
C ASN A 564 -49.54 19.66 5.99
N PRO A 565 -50.59 20.01 6.74
CA PRO A 565 -50.43 20.59 8.06
C PRO A 565 -49.72 19.58 8.99
N PRO A 566 -48.92 20.07 9.95
CA PRO A 566 -48.37 19.23 11.00
C PRO A 566 -49.51 18.69 11.88
N HIS A 567 -49.30 17.52 12.46
CA HIS A 567 -50.17 17.03 13.53
C HIS A 567 -50.12 18.01 14.70
N THR A 568 -51.29 18.47 15.14
CA THR A 568 -51.45 19.34 16.31
C THR A 568 -52.44 18.68 17.24
N ARG A 569 -52.10 18.59 18.53
CA ARG A 569 -52.97 18.05 19.58
C ARG A 569 -53.82 19.19 20.17
N ASP A 570 -54.95 18.85 20.80
CA ASP A 570 -55.92 19.83 21.33
C ASP A 570 -55.33 20.82 22.35
N ASP A 571 -54.21 20.47 22.98
CA ASP A 571 -53.45 21.31 23.90
C ASP A 571 -52.45 22.26 23.20
N GLY A 572 -52.43 22.28 21.86
CA GLY A 572 -51.53 23.09 21.05
C GLY A 572 -50.15 22.46 20.82
N ALA A 573 -49.91 21.23 21.27
CA ALA A 573 -48.65 20.55 21.01
C ALA A 573 -48.50 20.16 19.54
N VAL A 574 -47.31 20.36 18.97
CA VAL A 574 -47.02 20.09 17.55
C VAL A 574 -46.17 18.84 17.41
N GLY A 575 -46.56 17.95 16.49
CA GLY A 575 -45.91 16.67 16.25
C GLY A 575 -44.65 16.80 15.39
N PHE A 576 -43.58 16.15 15.81
CA PHE A 576 -42.31 16.05 15.11
C PHE A 576 -41.87 14.61 14.99
N ARG A 577 -41.06 14.34 13.95
CA ARG A 577 -40.38 13.07 13.73
C ARG A 577 -38.88 13.30 13.58
N MET A 578 -38.08 12.36 14.08
CA MET A 578 -36.63 12.38 14.02
C MET A 578 -36.12 11.00 13.60
N TYR A 579 -35.10 10.95 12.75
CA TYR A 579 -34.51 9.68 12.34
C TYR A 579 -33.80 8.99 13.52
N VAL A 580 -34.13 7.72 13.73
CA VAL A 580 -33.33 6.81 14.58
C VAL A 580 -32.28 6.11 13.72
N GLU A 581 -32.66 5.74 12.50
CA GLU A 581 -31.78 5.17 11.47
C GLU A 581 -31.95 5.94 10.16
N GLU A 582 -30.90 6.01 9.35
CA GLU A 582 -30.94 6.59 8.01
C GLU A 582 -30.52 5.55 6.95
N ASN A 583 -30.95 5.74 5.70
CA ASN A 583 -30.56 4.92 4.53
C ASN A 583 -30.81 3.39 4.64
N THR A 584 -31.72 2.94 5.50
CA THR A 584 -32.05 1.52 5.69
C THR A 584 -33.51 1.22 5.33
N PRO A 585 -33.82 0.11 4.62
CA PRO A 585 -35.21 -0.32 4.40
C PRO A 585 -35.97 -0.49 5.71
N GLY A 586 -37.04 0.28 5.90
CA GLY A 586 -37.79 0.28 7.16
C GLY A 586 -37.08 1.02 8.30
N ALA A 587 -36.29 2.05 7.99
CA ALA A 587 -35.62 2.90 8.97
C ALA A 587 -36.59 3.38 10.07
N ARG A 588 -36.19 3.19 11.34
CA ARG A 588 -37.01 3.60 12.47
C ARG A 588 -36.96 5.12 12.64
N ARG A 589 -38.08 5.68 13.08
CA ARG A 589 -38.21 7.09 13.46
C ARG A 589 -38.76 7.21 14.88
N LEU A 590 -38.30 8.24 15.56
CA LEU A 590 -38.82 8.71 16.83
C LEU A 590 -39.89 9.77 16.54
N HIS A 591 -41.06 9.63 17.14
CA HIS A 591 -42.13 10.63 17.11
C HIS A 591 -42.26 11.27 18.49
N PHE A 592 -42.34 12.60 18.53
CA PHE A 592 -42.47 13.37 19.76
C PHE A 592 -43.33 14.61 19.54
N TRP A 593 -43.89 15.13 20.64
CA TRP A 593 -44.63 16.37 20.68
C TRP A 593 -43.74 17.48 21.25
N LYS A 594 -43.76 18.64 20.59
CA LYS A 594 -43.25 19.88 21.15
C LYS A 594 -44.42 20.62 21.80
N LEU A 595 -44.37 20.75 23.12
CA LEU A 595 -45.39 21.40 23.92
C LEU A 595 -45.33 22.93 23.75
N PRO A 596 -46.44 23.67 23.98
CA PRO A 596 -46.46 25.14 23.86
C PRO A 596 -45.46 25.86 24.77
N ASP A 597 -45.10 25.26 25.90
CA ASP A 597 -44.10 25.77 26.85
C ASP A 597 -42.65 25.47 26.42
N GLY A 598 -42.46 24.80 25.28
CA GLY A 598 -41.16 24.39 24.75
C GLY A 598 -40.70 23.02 25.26
N GLY A 599 -41.47 22.34 26.10
CA GLY A 599 -41.21 20.99 26.57
C GLY A 599 -41.29 19.94 25.46
N ILE A 600 -40.69 18.77 25.72
CA ILE A 600 -40.69 17.62 24.81
C ILE A 600 -41.44 16.46 25.47
N GLU A 601 -42.39 15.88 24.75
CA GLU A 601 -43.11 14.67 25.16
C GLU A 601 -42.91 13.56 24.12
N LEU A 602 -42.34 12.42 24.53
CA LEU A 602 -42.05 11.29 23.65
C LEU A 602 -43.32 10.50 23.34
N HIS A 603 -43.57 10.16 22.07
CA HIS A 603 -44.85 9.58 21.64
C HIS A 603 -44.76 8.13 21.13
N ASP A 604 -44.01 7.88 20.05
CA ASP A 604 -43.80 6.52 19.49
C ASP A 604 -42.38 6.34 18.92
N VAL A 605 -41.97 5.10 18.71
CA VAL A 605 -40.78 4.73 17.93
C VAL A 605 -41.07 3.50 17.07
N GLY A 606 -40.85 3.60 15.76
CA GLY A 606 -41.23 2.52 14.83
C GLY A 606 -40.85 2.72 13.36
N VAL A 607 -41.22 1.74 12.53
CA VAL A 607 -40.80 1.55 11.12
C VAL A 607 -41.55 2.44 10.13
N HIS A 608 -42.62 3.11 10.55
CA HIS A 608 -43.43 3.99 9.71
C HIS A 608 -44.00 5.15 10.53
N ASP A 609 -44.44 6.22 9.86
CA ASP A 609 -45.35 7.18 10.47
C ASP A 609 -46.68 6.44 10.65
N LYS A 610 -46.92 5.89 11.84
CA LYS A 610 -48.26 5.38 12.17
C LYS A 610 -49.16 6.59 12.29
N ASP A 611 -50.23 6.66 11.51
CA ASP A 611 -51.25 7.68 11.72
C ASP A 611 -51.80 7.54 13.16
N LEU A 612 -51.97 8.68 13.85
CA LEU A 612 -52.61 8.72 15.16
C LEU A 612 -54.02 8.12 15.01
N ALA A 613 -54.25 6.98 15.65
CA ALA A 613 -55.59 6.45 15.89
C ALA A 613 -56.03 6.85 17.29
#